data_AF-A0A6J1PNL6-F1
#
_entry.id   AF-A0A6J1PNL6-F1
#
_cell.length_a   1.000
_cell.length_b   1.000
_cell.length_c   1.000
_cell.angle_alpha   90.00
_cell.angle_beta   90.00
_cell.angle_gamma   90.00
#
_symmetry.space_group_name_H-M   'P 1'
#
loop_
_entity.id
_entity.type
_entity.pdbx_description
1 polymer ?
#
loop_
_entity_poly.entity_id
_entity_poly.type
_entity_poly.pdbx_seq_one_letter_code
_entity_poly.pdbx_strand_id
1 'polypeptide(L)'
;MERRCDQDSRFGELYRAFMQEYEDLQHMTEVSTTEDNTTGKCYLPHHGVFKEASSTTKLRVVFNGSQRTKSGESLNAHLHVGANFLPALADVISRWRRYRVALVSDIKQMYRQILVHPEDRGFQRILWRQKVTEILRELLLNTVTYGLACSPFLAIRSLIQLANDEKARYPQGAVALLEDRYVDDVQTGTDTIPGAIALQTELRELCMAGGFPLRKWSSNCEEALEGIPREHRLFQEPHSWQNKSQTTLGLLWYPSEDSFAFAIHPRTITQYTKRHVLAETARLFDPLGWLAPVIIRAKILIQSAWLQQLDWDTPLPSADAHRWELLFKELPLLEGLRVNRWLGTSTENQHLEIHGFADASERGYAAVVYLRVSSDNFQAVHILAAKSKVAPVKQ
;
A
#
# COMPACT_ATOMS: atom_id res chain seq x y z
N MET A 1 -11.82 -20.73 14.75
CA MET A 1 -12.25 -20.50 13.35
C MET A 1 -13.40 -21.40 12.94
N GLU A 2 -13.38 -22.69 13.29
CA GLU A 2 -14.44 -23.68 12.94
C GLU A 2 -15.86 -23.16 13.12
N ARG A 3 -16.24 -22.71 14.32
CA ARG A 3 -17.59 -22.13 14.57
C ARG A 3 -17.97 -21.01 13.60
N ARG A 4 -17.03 -20.15 13.22
CA ARG A 4 -17.27 -19.04 12.28
C ARG A 4 -17.44 -19.57 10.84
N CYS A 5 -16.67 -20.58 10.46
CA CYS A 5 -16.82 -21.24 9.16
C CYS A 5 -18.15 -22.01 9.05
N ASP A 6 -18.68 -22.53 10.16
CA ASP A 6 -19.98 -23.21 10.20
C ASP A 6 -21.15 -22.21 10.17
N GLN A 7 -20.99 -21.07 10.83
CA GLN A 7 -22.00 -19.99 10.85
C GLN A 7 -22.09 -19.22 9.51
N ASP A 8 -20.98 -19.14 8.77
CA ASP A 8 -20.89 -18.46 7.48
C ASP A 8 -20.20 -19.37 6.45
N SER A 9 -21.02 -20.06 5.65
CA SER A 9 -20.55 -21.04 4.64
C SER A 9 -19.58 -20.39 3.65
N ARG A 10 -19.88 -19.17 3.19
CA ARG A 10 -19.03 -18.46 2.23
C ARG A 10 -17.67 -18.15 2.84
N PHE A 11 -17.64 -17.67 4.08
CA PHE A 11 -16.38 -17.48 4.80
C PHE A 11 -15.63 -18.79 4.94
N GLY A 12 -16.30 -19.87 5.34
CA GLY A 12 -15.71 -21.20 5.52
C GLY A 12 -15.11 -21.79 4.24
N GLU A 13 -15.80 -21.66 3.11
CA GLU A 13 -15.32 -22.06 1.78
C GLU A 13 -14.05 -21.29 1.38
N LEU A 14 -14.08 -19.96 1.46
CA LEU A 14 -12.94 -19.12 1.11
C LEU A 14 -11.74 -19.35 2.05
N TYR A 15 -12.00 -19.62 3.33
CA TYR A 15 -10.97 -19.96 4.30
C TYR A 15 -10.30 -21.30 3.97
N ARG A 16 -11.10 -22.34 3.72
CA ARG A 16 -10.57 -23.67 3.35
C ARG A 16 -9.80 -23.62 2.03
N ALA A 17 -10.32 -22.89 1.03
CA ALA A 17 -9.63 -22.70 -0.25
C ALA A 17 -8.28 -21.99 -0.07
N PHE A 18 -8.20 -20.98 0.80
CA PHE A 18 -6.92 -20.32 1.11
C PHE A 18 -5.91 -21.28 1.74
N MET A 19 -6.35 -22.06 2.73
CA MET A 19 -5.47 -23.03 3.39
C MET A 19 -4.98 -24.10 2.41
N GLN A 20 -5.86 -24.63 1.56
CA GLN A 20 -5.47 -25.58 0.51
C GLN A 20 -4.45 -24.98 -0.46
N GLU A 21 -4.68 -23.75 -0.94
CA GLU A 21 -3.73 -23.06 -1.83
C GLU A 21 -2.35 -22.88 -1.18
N TYR A 22 -2.29 -22.67 0.15
CA TYR A 22 -1.03 -22.57 0.89
C TYR A 22 -0.24 -23.88 0.89
N GLU A 23 -0.94 -25.01 1.04
CA GLU A 23 -0.34 -26.35 1.03
C GLU A 23 0.06 -26.77 -0.39
N ASP A 24 -0.81 -26.55 -1.38
CA ASP A 24 -0.56 -26.88 -2.80
C ASP A 24 0.67 -26.14 -3.33
N LEU A 25 0.87 -24.89 -2.90
CA LEU A 25 2.04 -24.07 -3.25
C LEU A 25 3.26 -24.34 -2.34
N GLN A 26 3.19 -25.33 -1.46
CA GLN A 26 4.27 -25.71 -0.53
C GLN A 26 4.71 -24.58 0.42
N HIS A 27 3.89 -23.54 0.58
CA HIS A 27 4.12 -22.48 1.57
C HIS A 27 3.87 -22.95 3.00
N MET A 28 3.20 -24.10 3.15
CA MET A 28 3.17 -24.84 4.39
C MET A 28 3.22 -26.34 4.13
N THR A 29 3.71 -27.10 5.10
CA THR A 29 3.82 -28.57 5.05
C THR A 29 3.42 -29.17 6.39
N GLU A 30 2.92 -30.39 6.39
CA GLU A 30 2.62 -31.13 7.62
C GLU A 30 3.91 -31.50 8.37
N VAL A 31 3.86 -31.43 9.70
CA VAL A 31 4.96 -31.88 10.55
C VAL A 31 5.04 -33.40 10.51
N SER A 32 6.18 -33.92 10.04
CA SER A 32 6.50 -35.34 10.16
C SER A 32 6.86 -35.68 11.62
N THR A 33 6.20 -36.68 12.20
CA THR A 33 6.43 -37.12 13.59
C THR A 33 7.80 -37.75 13.81
N THR A 34 8.52 -38.14 12.75
CA THR A 34 9.83 -38.80 12.80
C THR A 34 11.02 -37.87 12.56
N GLU A 35 10.80 -36.62 12.13
CA GLU A 35 11.87 -35.70 11.66
C GLU A 35 11.77 -34.29 12.26
N ASP A 36 11.19 -34.14 13.46
CA ASP A 36 11.06 -32.83 14.10
C ASP A 36 12.40 -32.34 14.67
N ASN A 37 13.30 -31.91 13.78
CA ASN A 37 14.62 -31.36 14.08
C ASN A 37 14.57 -29.87 14.49
N THR A 38 13.41 -29.34 14.88
CA THR A 38 13.28 -27.91 15.20
C THR A 38 13.80 -27.60 16.60
N THR A 39 14.55 -26.51 16.73
CA THR A 39 15.17 -26.07 18.00
C THR A 39 14.15 -25.44 18.97
N GLY A 40 12.96 -25.10 18.48
CA GLY A 40 11.86 -24.57 19.27
C GLY A 40 10.52 -24.60 18.54
N LYS A 41 9.42 -24.48 19.30
CA LYS A 41 8.05 -24.55 18.78
C LYS A 41 7.24 -23.33 19.19
N CYS A 42 6.55 -22.72 18.23
CA CYS A 42 5.53 -21.71 18.50
C CYS A 42 4.32 -21.92 17.59
N TYR A 43 3.12 -21.92 18.19
CA TYR A 43 1.85 -22.08 17.47
C TYR A 43 1.19 -20.72 17.29
N LEU A 44 1.09 -20.30 16.03
CA LEU A 44 0.47 -19.05 15.63
C LEU A 44 -1.04 -19.24 15.50
N PRO A 45 -1.86 -18.51 16.27
CA PRO A 45 -3.29 -18.46 15.98
C PRO A 45 -3.52 -17.73 14.66
N HIS A 46 -4.54 -18.16 13.94
CA HIS A 46 -4.84 -17.63 12.62
C HIS A 46 -6.32 -17.34 12.44
N HIS A 47 -6.63 -16.31 11.65
CA HIS A 47 -8.00 -15.90 11.36
C HIS A 47 -8.13 -15.29 9.96
N GLY A 48 -9.33 -15.39 9.39
CA GLY A 48 -9.64 -14.87 8.06
C GLY A 48 -10.16 -13.44 8.12
N VAL A 49 -9.70 -12.61 7.18
CA VAL A 49 -10.12 -11.22 6.97
C VAL A 49 -10.54 -11.05 5.52
N PHE A 50 -11.69 -10.42 5.28
CA PHE A 50 -12.14 -10.08 3.93
C PHE A 50 -11.38 -8.86 3.40
N LYS A 51 -10.99 -8.90 2.13
CA LYS A 51 -10.54 -7.72 1.41
C LYS A 51 -11.73 -7.11 0.66
N GLU A 52 -12.28 -6.02 1.19
CA GLU A 52 -13.49 -5.35 0.67
C GLU A 52 -13.27 -4.71 -0.72
N ALA A 53 -12.02 -4.38 -1.08
CA ALA A 53 -11.68 -3.59 -2.28
C ALA A 53 -11.37 -4.42 -3.56
N SER A 54 -11.82 -5.67 -3.67
CA SER A 54 -11.59 -6.51 -4.85
C SER A 54 -12.92 -6.91 -5.48
N SER A 55 -13.03 -6.80 -6.82
CA SER A 55 -14.22 -7.22 -7.60
C SER A 55 -14.64 -8.67 -7.31
N THR A 56 -13.68 -9.48 -6.87
CA THR A 56 -13.91 -10.75 -6.17
C THR A 56 -13.54 -10.56 -4.69
N THR A 57 -14.47 -10.66 -3.75
CA THR A 57 -14.14 -10.55 -2.31
C THR A 57 -13.19 -11.69 -1.92
N LYS A 58 -11.88 -11.44 -1.90
CA LYS A 58 -10.86 -12.44 -1.52
C LYS A 58 -10.67 -12.42 -0.01
N LEU A 59 -10.72 -13.59 0.61
CA LEU A 59 -10.33 -13.79 2.00
C LEU A 59 -8.82 -13.97 2.09
N ARG A 60 -8.19 -13.36 3.11
CA ARG A 60 -6.80 -13.60 3.49
C ARG A 60 -6.76 -14.19 4.89
N VAL A 61 -5.90 -15.18 5.11
CA VAL A 61 -5.61 -15.66 6.48
C VAL A 61 -4.41 -14.90 7.03
N VAL A 62 -4.56 -14.43 8.27
CA VAL A 62 -3.54 -13.71 9.03
C VAL A 62 -3.05 -14.63 10.14
N PHE A 63 -1.73 -14.76 10.27
CA PHE A 63 -1.07 -15.54 11.32
C PHE A 63 -0.55 -14.58 12.39
N ASN A 64 -1.01 -14.72 13.63
CA ASN A 64 -0.84 -13.67 14.64
C ASN A 64 0.33 -13.97 15.59
N GLY A 65 1.51 -13.44 15.28
CA GLY A 65 2.70 -13.50 16.15
C GLY A 65 2.64 -12.58 17.38
N SER A 66 1.66 -11.68 17.45
CA SER A 66 1.46 -10.76 18.57
C SER A 66 0.51 -11.31 19.64
N GLN A 67 -0.06 -12.50 19.43
CA GLN A 67 -0.92 -13.11 20.45
C GLN A 67 -0.11 -13.38 21.70
N ARG A 68 -0.51 -12.73 22.81
CA ARG A 68 0.09 -12.98 24.11
C ARG A 68 -0.40 -14.30 24.68
N THR A 69 0.55 -15.05 25.23
CA THR A 69 0.30 -16.24 26.04
C THR A 69 -0.18 -15.85 27.44
N LYS A 70 -0.51 -16.84 28.28
CA LYS A 70 -0.90 -16.60 29.68
C LYS A 70 0.19 -15.91 30.51
N SER A 71 1.46 -16.05 30.12
CA SER A 71 2.59 -15.35 30.77
C SER A 71 2.74 -13.90 30.31
N GLY A 72 1.95 -13.46 29.31
CA GLY A 72 2.04 -12.11 28.75
C GLY A 72 3.02 -11.94 27.59
N GLU A 73 3.82 -12.96 27.29
CA GLU A 73 4.80 -12.99 26.20
C GLU A 73 4.17 -13.34 24.85
N SER A 74 4.76 -12.87 23.75
CA SER A 74 4.36 -13.17 22.37
C SER A 74 5.58 -13.41 21.50
N LEU A 75 5.45 -14.15 20.40
CA LEU A 75 6.58 -14.42 19.50
C LEU A 75 7.20 -13.11 18.99
N ASN A 76 6.38 -12.13 18.62
CA ASN A 76 6.84 -10.83 18.15
C ASN A 76 7.65 -10.04 19.19
N ALA A 77 7.50 -10.33 20.49
CA ALA A 77 8.32 -9.70 21.54
C ALA A 77 9.75 -10.26 21.58
N HIS A 78 9.98 -11.46 21.03
CA HIS A 78 11.28 -12.12 20.99
C HIS A 78 11.96 -12.07 19.61
N LEU A 79 11.22 -11.71 18.56
CA LEU A 79 11.78 -11.56 17.21
C LEU A 79 12.48 -10.21 17.05
N HIS A 80 13.65 -10.24 16.41
CA HIS A 80 14.31 -9.02 15.96
C HIS A 80 13.56 -8.43 14.76
N VAL A 81 12.96 -7.26 14.94
CA VAL A 81 12.20 -6.54 13.90
C VAL A 81 13.06 -6.25 12.66
N GLY A 82 14.35 -6.01 12.86
CA GLY A 82 15.27 -5.55 11.81
C GLY A 82 15.11 -4.07 11.50
N ALA A 83 15.92 -3.58 10.56
CA ALA A 83 15.88 -2.19 10.12
C ALA A 83 14.67 -1.91 9.22
N ASN A 84 14.11 -0.70 9.30
CA ASN A 84 13.07 -0.29 8.37
C ASN A 84 13.69 0.24 7.07
N PHE A 85 13.58 -0.53 6.00
CA PHE A 85 14.06 -0.17 4.66
C PHE A 85 12.95 0.36 3.73
N LEU A 86 11.75 0.63 4.28
CA LEU A 86 10.67 1.17 3.47
C LEU A 86 10.95 2.65 3.17
N PRO A 87 11.06 3.06 1.89
CA PRO A 87 11.25 4.47 1.56
C PRO A 87 10.02 5.29 1.97
N ALA A 88 10.22 6.60 2.17
CA ALA A 88 9.08 7.48 2.38
C ALA A 88 8.20 7.46 1.14
N LEU A 89 6.89 7.23 1.33
CA LEU A 89 5.96 7.08 0.23
C LEU A 89 5.92 8.32 -0.69
N ALA A 90 6.03 9.51 -0.10
CA ALA A 90 6.10 10.77 -0.83
C ALA A 90 7.29 10.82 -1.80
N ASP A 91 8.41 10.18 -1.47
CA ASP A 91 9.60 10.17 -2.32
C ASP A 91 9.41 9.23 -3.52
N VAL A 92 8.79 8.06 -3.30
CA VAL A 92 8.45 7.12 -4.38
C VAL A 92 7.47 7.77 -5.36
N ILE A 93 6.39 8.40 -4.85
CA ILE A 93 5.43 9.10 -5.71
C ILE A 93 6.12 10.27 -6.44
N SER A 94 6.94 11.06 -5.75
CA SER A 94 7.66 12.18 -6.37
C SER A 94 8.61 11.73 -7.49
N ARG A 95 9.34 10.63 -7.31
CA ARG A 95 10.18 10.04 -8.36
C ARG A 95 9.33 9.56 -9.53
N TRP A 96 8.29 8.79 -9.25
CA TRP A 96 7.41 8.25 -10.28
C TRP A 96 6.80 9.34 -11.17
N ARG A 97 6.45 10.50 -10.58
CA ARG A 97 5.93 11.68 -11.30
C ARG A 97 6.89 12.31 -12.31
N ARG A 98 8.18 11.96 -12.28
CA ARG A 98 9.18 12.49 -13.24
C ARG A 98 9.12 11.81 -14.60
N TYR A 99 8.75 10.53 -14.63
CA TYR A 99 8.80 9.73 -15.86
C TYR A 99 7.67 10.10 -16.81
N ARG A 100 7.96 10.30 -18.10
CA ARG A 100 6.89 10.53 -19.10
C ARG A 100 6.07 9.26 -19.35
N VAL A 101 6.72 8.12 -19.53
CA VAL A 101 6.09 6.80 -19.70
C VAL A 101 6.16 6.07 -18.36
N ALA A 102 5.00 5.90 -17.73
CA ALA A 102 4.86 5.29 -16.42
C ALA A 102 4.61 3.78 -16.51
N LEU A 103 5.20 3.03 -15.59
CA LEU A 103 4.99 1.60 -15.42
C LEU A 103 4.59 1.33 -13.97
N VAL A 104 3.55 0.52 -13.79
CA VAL A 104 3.10 0.03 -12.49
C VAL A 104 3.04 -1.48 -12.53
N SER A 105 3.54 -2.14 -11.49
CA SER A 105 3.43 -3.58 -11.30
C SER A 105 3.40 -3.95 -9.82
N ASP A 106 3.05 -5.21 -9.54
CA ASP A 106 2.92 -5.80 -8.21
C ASP A 106 3.66 -7.15 -8.17
N ILE A 107 4.45 -7.36 -7.12
CA ILE A 107 5.12 -8.64 -6.85
C ILE A 107 4.10 -9.62 -6.28
N LYS A 108 3.74 -10.63 -7.07
CA LYS A 108 2.70 -11.60 -6.69
C LYS A 108 3.13 -12.33 -5.41
N GLN A 109 2.33 -12.13 -4.36
CA GLN A 109 2.49 -12.83 -3.08
C GLN A 109 3.92 -12.66 -2.50
N MET A 110 4.51 -11.46 -2.60
CA MET A 110 5.92 -11.15 -2.29
C MET A 110 6.51 -11.93 -1.09
N TYR A 111 5.86 -11.88 0.08
CA TYR A 111 6.37 -12.55 1.29
C TYR A 111 6.42 -14.07 1.14
N ARG A 112 5.42 -14.66 0.47
CA ARG A 112 5.32 -16.11 0.25
C ARG A 112 6.38 -16.64 -0.72
N GLN A 113 7.08 -15.78 -1.46
CA GLN A 113 8.18 -16.18 -2.34
C GLN A 113 9.50 -16.43 -1.58
N ILE A 114 9.55 -16.13 -0.28
CA ILE A 114 10.78 -16.19 0.52
C ILE A 114 10.66 -17.34 1.51
N LEU A 115 11.52 -18.33 1.38
CA LEU A 115 11.62 -19.43 2.32
C LEU A 115 12.25 -18.98 3.64
N VAL A 116 11.66 -19.41 4.75
CA VAL A 116 12.27 -19.30 6.08
C VAL A 116 13.29 -20.41 6.23
N HIS A 117 14.39 -20.12 6.92
CA HIS A 117 15.44 -21.10 7.20
C HIS A 117 14.83 -22.32 7.93
N PRO A 118 15.16 -23.57 7.55
CA PRO A 118 14.53 -24.75 8.13
C PRO A 118 14.51 -24.81 9.66
N GLU A 119 15.57 -24.34 10.32
CA GLU A 119 15.69 -24.32 11.78
C GLU A 119 14.69 -23.36 12.46
N ASP A 120 14.30 -22.28 11.77
CA ASP A 120 13.40 -21.25 12.31
C ASP A 120 11.92 -21.57 12.05
N ARG A 121 11.61 -22.50 11.13
CA ARG A 121 10.22 -22.84 10.77
C ARG A 121 9.42 -23.39 11.94
N GLY A 122 10.10 -23.99 12.92
CA GLY A 122 9.49 -24.45 14.17
C GLY A 122 8.76 -23.34 14.93
N PHE A 123 9.13 -22.08 14.76
CA PHE A 123 8.45 -20.94 15.38
C PHE A 123 7.24 -20.44 14.58
N GLN A 124 6.94 -21.04 13.43
CA GLN A 124 5.80 -20.68 12.58
C GLN A 124 4.81 -21.85 12.43
N ARG A 125 4.48 -22.55 13.50
CA ARG A 125 3.51 -23.66 13.46
C ARG A 125 2.09 -23.16 13.50
N ILE A 126 1.17 -23.93 12.93
CA ILE A 126 -0.27 -23.73 13.07
C ILE A 126 -0.98 -25.06 13.30
N LEU A 127 -2.21 -24.99 13.82
CA LEU A 127 -3.09 -26.14 13.98
C LEU A 127 -4.28 -25.99 13.05
N TRP A 128 -4.46 -26.93 12.13
CA TRP A 128 -5.51 -26.85 11.13
C TRP A 128 -6.06 -28.22 10.74
N ARG A 129 -7.35 -28.25 10.40
CA ARG A 129 -8.04 -29.39 9.78
C ARG A 129 -9.18 -28.86 8.94
N GLN A 130 -9.57 -29.58 7.89
CA GLN A 130 -10.58 -29.12 6.95
C GLN A 130 -12.00 -29.32 7.49
N LYS A 131 -12.21 -30.39 8.26
CA LYS A 131 -13.48 -30.72 8.92
C LYS A 131 -13.27 -31.02 10.40
N VAL A 132 -14.28 -30.71 11.22
CA VAL A 132 -14.28 -30.99 12.67
C VAL A 132 -14.16 -32.50 12.97
N THR A 133 -14.57 -33.35 12.04
CA THR A 133 -14.47 -34.81 12.13
C THR A 133 -13.07 -35.33 11.83
N GLU A 134 -12.19 -34.52 11.24
CA GLU A 134 -10.82 -34.91 10.91
C GLU A 134 -9.89 -34.73 12.12
N ILE A 135 -8.77 -35.46 12.07
CA ILE A 135 -7.68 -35.30 13.03
C ILE A 135 -7.06 -33.91 12.83
N LEU A 136 -6.80 -33.23 13.95
CA LEU A 136 -6.14 -31.93 13.91
C LEU A 136 -4.69 -32.11 13.47
N ARG A 137 -4.31 -31.44 12.38
CA ARG A 137 -2.96 -31.50 11.81
C ARG A 137 -2.11 -30.38 12.37
N GLU A 138 -0.83 -30.67 12.50
CA GLU A 138 0.20 -29.69 12.79
C GLU A 138 0.93 -29.33 11.50
N LEU A 139 0.94 -28.05 11.15
CA LEU A 139 1.53 -27.57 9.90
C LEU A 139 2.62 -26.54 10.20
N LEU A 140 3.70 -26.58 9.43
CA LEU A 140 4.80 -25.61 9.44
C LEU A 140 4.61 -24.63 8.29
N LEU A 141 4.61 -23.33 8.58
CA LEU A 141 4.70 -22.32 7.54
C LEU A 141 6.16 -22.21 7.05
N ASN A 142 6.38 -22.51 5.77
CA ASN A 142 7.70 -22.59 5.16
C ASN A 142 8.23 -21.24 4.69
N THR A 143 7.35 -20.26 4.50
CA THR A 143 7.69 -18.97 3.90
C THR A 143 7.49 -17.81 4.87
N VAL A 144 8.06 -16.66 4.55
CA VAL A 144 7.85 -15.44 5.34
C VAL A 144 6.37 -15.11 5.29
N THR A 145 5.78 -14.92 6.47
CA THR A 145 4.33 -14.78 6.65
C THR A 145 3.98 -13.42 7.25
N TYR A 146 2.83 -12.88 6.86
CA TYR A 146 2.33 -11.64 7.43
C TYR A 146 1.92 -11.84 8.89
N GLY A 147 2.22 -10.84 9.74
CA GLY A 147 1.85 -10.84 11.16
C GLY A 147 3.01 -11.15 12.12
N LEU A 148 4.20 -11.47 11.58
CA LEU A 148 5.44 -11.45 12.35
C LEU A 148 6.17 -10.11 12.21
N ALA A 149 6.82 -9.69 13.29
CA ALA A 149 7.46 -8.37 13.37
C ALA A 149 8.67 -8.24 12.44
N CYS A 150 9.40 -9.33 12.17
CA CYS A 150 10.57 -9.36 11.29
C CYS A 150 10.22 -9.47 9.79
N SER A 151 8.99 -9.88 9.44
CA SER A 151 8.61 -10.16 8.06
C SER A 151 8.84 -9.00 7.08
N PRO A 152 8.53 -7.74 7.42
CA PRO A 152 8.82 -6.61 6.52
C PRO A 152 10.31 -6.47 6.21
N PHE A 153 11.17 -6.60 7.22
CA PHE A 153 12.62 -6.54 7.04
C PHE A 153 13.10 -7.67 6.14
N LEU A 154 12.69 -8.92 6.42
CA LEU A 154 13.08 -10.08 5.62
C LEU A 154 12.67 -9.91 4.15
N ALA A 155 11.43 -9.50 3.90
CA ALA A 155 10.94 -9.32 2.54
C ALA A 155 11.70 -8.24 1.77
N ILE A 156 11.89 -7.07 2.38
CA ILE A 156 12.57 -5.95 1.72
C ILE A 156 14.06 -6.26 1.54
N ARG A 157 14.73 -6.82 2.56
CA ARG A 157 16.16 -7.11 2.52
C ARG A 157 16.49 -8.16 1.45
N SER A 158 15.61 -9.15 1.23
CA SER A 158 15.74 -10.14 0.15
C SER A 158 15.68 -9.49 -1.23
N LEU A 159 14.75 -8.56 -1.46
CA LEU A 159 14.66 -7.84 -2.73
C LEU A 159 15.85 -6.90 -2.96
N ILE A 160 16.36 -6.25 -1.90
CA ILE A 160 17.60 -5.46 -1.97
C ILE A 160 18.78 -6.37 -2.34
N GLN A 161 18.87 -7.57 -1.75
CA GLN A 161 19.93 -8.52 -2.07
C GLN A 161 19.83 -8.93 -3.54
N LEU A 162 18.64 -9.33 -4.00
CA LEU A 162 18.38 -9.70 -5.39
C LEU A 162 18.79 -8.59 -6.36
N ALA A 163 18.42 -7.35 -6.09
CA ALA A 163 18.79 -6.21 -6.92
C ALA A 163 20.31 -6.04 -7.01
N ASN A 164 21.04 -6.21 -5.90
CA ASN A 164 22.49 -6.11 -5.87
C ASN A 164 23.17 -7.26 -6.63
N ASP A 165 22.70 -8.48 -6.44
CA ASP A 165 23.26 -9.69 -7.06
C ASP A 165 23.08 -9.65 -8.59
N GLU A 166 21.93 -9.17 -9.05
CA GLU A 166 21.56 -9.16 -10.47
C GLU A 166 21.85 -7.84 -11.19
N LYS A 167 22.35 -6.80 -10.49
CA LYS A 167 22.61 -5.46 -11.05
C LYS A 167 23.51 -5.47 -12.28
N ALA A 168 24.49 -6.38 -12.33
CA ALA A 168 25.40 -6.48 -13.46
C ALA A 168 24.69 -6.92 -14.76
N ARG A 169 23.62 -7.72 -14.64
CA ARG A 169 22.83 -8.22 -15.76
C ARG A 169 21.66 -7.30 -16.09
N TYR A 170 21.03 -6.72 -15.07
CA TYR A 170 19.79 -5.94 -15.17
C TYR A 170 19.94 -4.59 -14.45
N PRO A 171 20.80 -3.69 -14.96
CA PRO A 171 21.16 -2.46 -14.24
C PRO A 171 19.98 -1.50 -14.05
N GLN A 172 19.09 -1.35 -15.03
CA GLN A 172 17.93 -0.47 -14.92
C GLN A 172 16.85 -1.10 -14.05
N GLY A 173 16.61 -2.41 -14.22
CA GLY A 173 15.70 -3.17 -13.36
C GLY A 173 16.11 -3.11 -11.89
N ALA A 174 17.41 -3.19 -11.58
CA ALA A 174 17.93 -3.12 -10.22
C ALA A 174 17.70 -1.74 -9.59
N VAL A 175 17.94 -0.65 -10.34
CA VAL A 175 17.65 0.72 -9.87
C VAL A 175 16.15 0.87 -9.57
N ALA A 176 15.28 0.44 -10.48
CA ALA A 176 13.83 0.50 -10.25
C ALA A 176 13.40 -0.31 -9.01
N LEU A 177 13.95 -1.51 -8.80
CA LEU A 177 13.60 -2.33 -7.64
C LEU A 177 14.07 -1.73 -6.30
N LEU A 178 15.20 -0.99 -6.32
CA LEU A 178 15.77 -0.33 -5.15
C LEU A 178 15.09 1.00 -4.82
N GLU A 179 14.79 1.82 -5.83
CA GLU A 179 14.35 3.22 -5.64
C GLU A 179 12.84 3.42 -5.83
N ASP A 180 12.22 2.66 -6.73
CA ASP A 180 10.84 2.91 -7.19
C ASP A 180 9.82 1.93 -6.60
N ARG A 181 10.27 1.03 -5.71
CA ARG A 181 9.43 0.05 -5.02
C ARG A 181 8.89 0.60 -3.70
N TYR A 182 7.61 0.31 -3.43
CA TYR A 182 7.02 0.46 -2.11
C TYR A 182 6.34 -0.86 -1.69
N VAL A 183 6.95 -1.57 -0.75
CA VAL A 183 6.54 -2.93 -0.36
C VAL A 183 6.51 -3.86 -1.58
N ASP A 184 5.34 -4.35 -1.99
CA ASP A 184 5.11 -5.25 -3.12
C ASP A 184 4.82 -4.51 -4.43
N ASP A 185 4.54 -3.20 -4.39
CA ASP A 185 4.29 -2.43 -5.60
C ASP A 185 5.59 -1.80 -6.15
N VAL A 186 5.68 -1.68 -7.48
CA VAL A 186 6.76 -0.96 -8.18
C VAL A 186 6.14 0.11 -9.09
N GLN A 187 6.53 1.37 -8.89
CA GLN A 187 6.08 2.53 -9.67
C GLN A 187 7.25 3.21 -10.34
N THR A 188 7.61 2.73 -11.52
CA THR A 188 8.78 3.18 -12.26
C THR A 188 8.38 3.76 -13.62
N GLY A 189 9.34 4.03 -14.48
CA GLY A 189 9.10 4.57 -15.81
C GLY A 189 10.36 5.11 -16.45
N THR A 190 10.20 5.63 -17.67
CA THR A 190 11.26 6.32 -18.41
C THR A 190 10.67 7.46 -19.25
N ASP A 191 11.50 8.16 -20.02
CA ASP A 191 11.05 9.25 -20.90
C ASP A 191 10.59 8.78 -22.29
N THR A 192 10.85 7.52 -22.65
CA THR A 192 10.58 6.97 -23.98
C THR A 192 9.91 5.61 -23.93
N ILE A 193 9.11 5.29 -24.95
CA ILE A 193 8.43 3.98 -25.05
C ILE A 193 9.46 2.84 -25.16
N PRO A 194 10.51 2.91 -26.02
CA PRO A 194 11.52 1.85 -26.07
C PRO A 194 12.26 1.67 -24.75
N GLY A 195 12.58 2.75 -24.04
CA GLY A 195 13.19 2.70 -22.71
C GLY A 195 12.29 2.01 -21.69
N ALA A 196 10.97 2.28 -21.73
CA ALA A 196 10.01 1.61 -20.85
C ALA A 196 9.90 0.11 -21.14
N ILE A 197 9.91 -0.30 -22.42
CA ILE A 197 9.90 -1.73 -22.81
C ILE A 197 11.18 -2.44 -22.34
N ALA A 198 12.34 -1.80 -22.48
CA ALA A 198 13.60 -2.33 -21.97
C ALA A 198 13.58 -2.47 -20.43
N LEU A 199 13.16 -1.41 -19.74
CA LEU A 199 13.08 -1.39 -18.28
C LEU A 199 12.12 -2.46 -17.73
N GLN A 200 10.91 -2.59 -18.28
CA GLN A 200 9.98 -3.62 -17.81
C GLN A 200 10.47 -5.05 -18.11
N THR A 201 11.22 -5.24 -19.20
CA THR A 201 11.86 -6.52 -19.50
C THR A 201 12.95 -6.84 -18.46
N GLU A 202 13.90 -5.93 -18.23
CA GLU A 202 14.95 -6.11 -17.21
C GLU A 202 14.34 -6.36 -15.83
N LEU A 203 13.32 -5.59 -15.43
CA LEU A 203 12.68 -5.71 -14.14
C LEU A 203 11.96 -7.07 -13.99
N ARG A 204 11.31 -7.57 -15.03
CA ARG A 204 10.69 -8.91 -15.04
C ARG A 204 11.73 -10.00 -14.90
N GLU A 205 12.80 -9.93 -15.66
CA GLU A 205 13.84 -10.96 -15.64
C GLU A 205 14.60 -10.96 -14.33
N LEU A 206 14.98 -9.79 -13.80
CA LEU A 206 15.59 -9.63 -12.49
C LEU A 206 14.72 -10.24 -11.39
N CYS A 207 13.44 -9.86 -11.33
CA CYS A 207 12.55 -10.38 -10.31
C CYS A 207 12.33 -11.90 -10.46
N MET A 208 12.25 -12.42 -11.69
CA MET A 208 12.14 -13.85 -11.94
C MET A 208 13.41 -14.63 -11.58
N ALA A 209 14.60 -14.05 -11.71
CA ALA A 209 15.85 -14.66 -11.25
C ALA A 209 15.82 -14.96 -9.75
N GLY A 210 15.12 -14.12 -8.96
CA GLY A 210 14.86 -14.35 -7.54
C GLY A 210 13.55 -15.06 -7.21
N GLY A 211 12.77 -15.51 -8.20
CA GLY A 211 11.48 -16.18 -7.97
C GLY A 211 10.32 -15.23 -7.59
N PHE A 212 10.40 -13.95 -7.95
CA PHE A 212 9.39 -12.92 -7.64
C PHE A 212 8.56 -12.54 -8.89
N PRO A 213 7.54 -13.32 -9.27
CA PRO A 213 6.75 -13.01 -10.46
C PRO A 213 5.99 -11.67 -10.34
N LEU A 214 6.19 -10.78 -11.31
CA LEU A 214 5.48 -9.52 -11.44
C LEU A 214 4.12 -9.69 -12.13
N ARG A 215 3.09 -9.00 -11.64
CA ARG A 215 1.70 -9.05 -12.10
C ARG A 215 1.07 -7.65 -12.03
N LYS A 216 -0.18 -7.54 -12.48
CA LYS A 216 -0.96 -6.29 -12.48
C LYS A 216 -0.28 -5.14 -13.23
N TRP A 217 0.40 -5.46 -14.33
CA TRP A 217 1.07 -4.46 -15.16
C TRP A 217 0.10 -3.42 -15.73
N SER A 218 0.46 -2.16 -15.64
CA SER A 218 -0.31 -1.02 -16.14
C SER A 218 0.63 0.13 -16.52
N SER A 219 0.19 0.97 -17.45
CA SER A 219 0.98 2.06 -18.03
C SER A 219 0.06 3.17 -18.54
N ASN A 220 0.55 4.41 -18.59
CA ASN A 220 -0.13 5.50 -19.31
C ASN A 220 0.02 5.39 -20.85
N CYS A 221 0.84 4.46 -21.33
CA CYS A 221 1.08 4.17 -22.73
C CYS A 221 1.02 2.65 -22.96
N GLU A 222 0.06 2.18 -23.74
CA GLU A 222 -0.21 0.74 -23.94
C GLU A 222 0.95 0.05 -24.67
N GLU A 223 1.63 0.77 -25.56
CA GLU A 223 2.82 0.28 -26.28
C GLU A 223 3.95 -0.11 -25.32
N ALA A 224 4.06 0.54 -24.16
CA ALA A 224 5.07 0.19 -23.16
C ALA A 224 4.83 -1.21 -22.53
N LEU A 225 3.64 -1.79 -22.68
CA LEU A 225 3.28 -3.12 -22.19
C LEU A 225 3.55 -4.23 -23.22
N GLU A 226 4.24 -3.93 -24.33
CA GLU A 226 4.67 -4.92 -25.31
C GLU A 226 5.42 -6.09 -24.65
N GLY A 227 5.15 -7.33 -25.08
CA GLY A 227 5.78 -8.52 -24.50
C GLY A 227 5.30 -8.93 -23.10
N ILE A 228 4.35 -8.19 -22.49
CA ILE A 228 3.68 -8.60 -21.25
C ILE A 228 2.41 -9.39 -21.59
N PRO A 229 2.26 -10.64 -21.11
CA PRO A 229 1.04 -11.43 -21.30
C PRO A 229 -0.20 -10.74 -20.72
N ARG A 230 -1.35 -10.86 -21.37
CA ARG A 230 -2.59 -10.15 -20.97
C ARG A 230 -3.04 -10.51 -19.56
N GLU A 231 -2.84 -11.76 -19.15
CA GLU A 231 -3.13 -12.28 -17.82
C GLU A 231 -2.19 -11.72 -16.72
N HIS A 232 -1.06 -11.13 -17.10
CA HIS A 232 -0.15 -10.43 -16.18
C HIS A 232 -0.42 -8.93 -16.13
N ARG A 233 -1.19 -8.38 -17.07
CA ARG A 233 -1.67 -6.99 -17.04
C ARG A 233 -2.79 -6.84 -16.02
N LEU A 234 -2.98 -5.63 -15.52
CA LEU A 234 -4.11 -5.33 -14.65
C LEU A 234 -5.40 -5.56 -15.46
N PHE A 235 -6.25 -6.48 -14.99
CA PHE A 235 -7.48 -6.86 -15.69
C PHE A 235 -8.39 -5.64 -15.87
N GLN A 236 -8.66 -5.29 -17.13
CA GLN A 236 -9.60 -4.25 -17.50
C GLN A 236 -10.81 -4.93 -18.16
N GLU A 237 -12.00 -4.89 -17.54
CA GLU A 237 -13.21 -5.48 -18.12
C GLU A 237 -13.48 -4.92 -19.54
N PRO A 238 -13.79 -5.72 -20.56
CA PRO A 238 -13.91 -5.27 -21.95
C PRO A 238 -14.98 -4.19 -22.24
N HIS A 239 -15.86 -3.83 -21.28
CA HIS A 239 -17.10 -3.09 -21.56
C HIS A 239 -17.38 -1.83 -20.73
N SER A 240 -16.45 -1.30 -19.92
CA SER A 240 -16.68 0.00 -19.26
C SER A 240 -16.13 1.16 -20.10
N TRP A 241 -17.05 1.88 -20.76
CA TRP A 241 -16.81 3.12 -21.51
C TRP A 241 -16.53 4.36 -20.63
N GLN A 242 -15.94 4.15 -19.46
CA GLN A 242 -15.59 5.21 -18.51
C GLN A 242 -14.11 5.05 -18.17
N ASN A 243 -13.35 6.16 -18.25
CA ASN A 243 -11.92 6.23 -17.90
C ASN A 243 -11.67 5.40 -16.63
N LYS A 244 -10.93 4.30 -16.77
CA LYS A 244 -10.74 3.34 -15.68
C LYS A 244 -9.59 3.80 -14.81
N SER A 245 -9.84 3.94 -13.52
CA SER A 245 -8.82 4.22 -12.55
C SER A 245 -8.38 2.99 -11.78
N GLN A 246 -7.17 3.05 -11.25
CA GLN A 246 -6.60 2.03 -10.37
C GLN A 246 -6.08 2.66 -9.08
N THR A 247 -6.25 1.97 -7.96
CA THR A 247 -5.59 2.37 -6.72
C THR A 247 -4.10 2.02 -6.82
N THR A 248 -3.24 3.03 -6.86
CA THR A 248 -1.78 2.89 -6.87
C THR A 248 -1.25 3.62 -5.65
N LEU A 249 -0.59 2.89 -4.74
CA LEU A 249 -0.03 3.47 -3.51
C LEU A 249 -1.03 4.23 -2.62
N GLY A 250 -2.31 3.82 -2.64
CA GLY A 250 -3.39 4.48 -1.90
C GLY A 250 -4.00 5.70 -2.60
N LEU A 251 -3.47 6.12 -3.75
CA LEU A 251 -4.05 7.15 -4.62
C LEU A 251 -4.82 6.52 -5.77
N LEU A 252 -5.81 7.23 -6.32
CA LEU A 252 -6.49 6.82 -7.54
C LEU A 252 -5.71 7.39 -8.74
N TRP A 253 -5.30 6.56 -9.69
CA TRP A 253 -4.59 6.98 -10.91
C TRP A 253 -5.36 6.51 -12.15
N TYR A 254 -5.54 7.41 -13.11
CA TYR A 254 -6.15 7.16 -14.42
C TYR A 254 -5.04 7.09 -15.46
N PRO A 255 -4.66 5.89 -15.96
CA PRO A 255 -3.52 5.77 -16.84
C PRO A 255 -3.71 6.51 -18.18
N SER A 256 -4.91 6.47 -18.76
CA SER A 256 -5.22 7.13 -20.04
C SER A 256 -5.16 8.66 -19.98
N GLU A 257 -5.52 9.26 -18.85
CA GLU A 257 -5.43 10.70 -18.61
C GLU A 257 -4.08 11.10 -18.00
N ASP A 258 -3.32 10.12 -17.53
CA ASP A 258 -2.13 10.26 -16.70
C ASP A 258 -2.29 11.21 -15.49
N SER A 259 -3.40 11.06 -14.79
CA SER A 259 -3.82 11.95 -13.71
C SER A 259 -4.17 11.18 -12.43
N PHE A 260 -3.83 11.78 -11.29
CA PHE A 260 -4.30 11.36 -9.99
C PHE A 260 -5.67 11.95 -9.68
N ALA A 261 -6.43 11.22 -8.87
CA ALA A 261 -7.71 11.63 -8.30
C ALA A 261 -7.85 11.10 -6.87
N PHE A 262 -8.97 11.47 -6.23
CA PHE A 262 -9.26 11.13 -4.85
C PHE A 262 -10.59 10.40 -4.76
N ALA A 263 -10.60 9.26 -4.06
CA ALA A 263 -11.82 8.51 -3.81
C ALA A 263 -12.45 8.99 -2.50
N ILE A 264 -13.59 9.67 -2.60
CA ILE A 264 -14.40 10.04 -1.45
C ILE A 264 -15.50 9.00 -1.31
N HIS A 265 -15.83 8.63 -0.08
CA HIS A 265 -16.86 7.62 0.18
C HIS A 265 -17.92 8.29 1.04
N PRO A 266 -19.00 8.79 0.41
CA PRO A 266 -20.09 9.43 1.12
C PRO A 266 -20.65 8.50 2.20
N ARG A 267 -20.88 9.04 3.39
CA ARG A 267 -21.54 8.32 4.47
C ARG A 267 -22.65 9.17 5.05
N THR A 268 -23.76 8.52 5.38
CA THR A 268 -24.82 9.14 6.16
C THR A 268 -24.34 9.27 7.60
N ILE A 269 -24.32 10.50 8.11
CA ILE A 269 -23.88 10.79 9.47
C ILE A 269 -25.06 11.41 10.20
N THR A 270 -25.41 10.81 11.32
CA THR A 270 -26.49 11.30 12.18
C THR A 270 -26.00 12.25 13.26
N GLN A 271 -24.70 12.17 13.62
CA GLN A 271 -24.11 13.00 14.65
C GLN A 271 -22.61 13.20 14.43
N TYR A 272 -22.15 14.43 14.61
CA TYR A 272 -20.74 14.78 14.51
C TYR A 272 -20.09 14.74 15.90
N THR A 273 -19.15 13.81 16.08
CA THR A 273 -18.35 13.66 17.30
C THR A 273 -16.87 13.85 16.99
N LYS A 274 -16.06 14.05 18.02
CA LYS A 274 -14.60 14.15 17.88
C LYS A 274 -13.99 12.92 17.19
N ARG A 275 -14.41 11.70 17.56
CA ARG A 275 -13.98 10.45 16.92
C ARG A 275 -14.36 10.44 15.44
N HIS A 276 -15.56 10.89 15.12
CA HIS A 276 -16.05 10.91 13.75
C HIS A 276 -15.25 11.86 12.85
N VAL A 277 -15.04 13.11 13.29
CA VAL A 277 -14.23 14.10 12.57
C VAL A 277 -12.82 13.56 12.32
N LEU A 278 -12.19 12.98 13.34
CA LEU A 278 -10.85 12.40 13.22
C LEU A 278 -10.83 11.26 12.19
N ALA A 279 -11.81 10.36 12.25
CA ALA A 279 -11.91 9.22 11.35
C ALA A 279 -12.08 9.66 9.89
N GLU A 280 -13.01 10.57 9.59
CA GLU A 280 -13.20 11.05 8.21
C GLU A 280 -12.01 11.88 7.71
N THR A 281 -11.37 12.67 8.59
CA THR A 281 -10.13 13.38 8.22
C THR A 281 -9.00 12.42 7.89
N ALA A 282 -8.83 11.35 8.66
CA ALA A 282 -7.79 10.34 8.42
C ALA A 282 -8.01 9.53 7.13
N ARG A 283 -9.24 9.49 6.60
CA ARG A 283 -9.56 8.86 5.32
C ARG A 283 -9.17 9.69 4.12
N LEU A 284 -8.92 10.99 4.28
CA LEU A 284 -8.36 11.86 3.24
C LEU A 284 -6.86 11.56 3.08
N PHE A 285 -6.57 10.45 2.39
CA PHE A 285 -5.22 10.01 2.12
C PHE A 285 -4.54 10.95 1.11
N ASP A 286 -3.54 11.70 1.59
CA ASP A 286 -2.89 12.76 0.84
C ASP A 286 -1.38 12.80 1.12
N PRO A 287 -0.59 11.88 0.54
CA PRO A 287 0.83 11.70 0.87
C PRO A 287 1.71 12.89 0.46
N LEU A 288 1.28 13.69 -0.52
CA LEU A 288 1.99 14.87 -1.01
C LEU A 288 1.34 16.20 -0.60
N GLY A 289 0.21 16.19 0.10
CA GLY A 289 -0.42 17.41 0.59
C GLY A 289 -1.22 18.20 -0.45
N TRP A 290 -1.66 17.59 -1.55
CA TRP A 290 -2.46 18.26 -2.57
C TRP A 290 -3.82 18.73 -2.05
N LEU A 291 -4.35 18.06 -1.03
CA LEU A 291 -5.58 18.41 -0.32
C LEU A 291 -5.32 19.25 0.94
N ALA A 292 -4.09 19.77 1.13
CA ALA A 292 -3.73 20.56 2.32
C ALA A 292 -4.72 21.70 2.66
N PRO A 293 -5.30 22.46 1.69
CA PRO A 293 -6.30 23.49 1.99
C PRO A 293 -7.61 22.95 2.59
N VAL A 294 -7.98 21.71 2.27
CA VAL A 294 -9.18 21.06 2.82
C VAL A 294 -8.85 20.39 4.15
N ILE A 295 -7.74 19.65 4.21
CA ILE A 295 -7.30 18.94 5.41
C ILE A 295 -7.04 19.91 6.58
N ILE A 296 -6.52 21.11 6.32
CA ILE A 296 -6.29 22.08 7.40
C ILE A 296 -7.60 22.55 8.05
N ARG A 297 -8.68 22.73 7.27
CA ARG A 297 -10.01 23.09 7.82
C ARG A 297 -10.49 22.02 8.79
N ALA A 298 -10.33 20.75 8.43
CA ALA A 298 -10.65 19.62 9.29
C ALA A 298 -9.78 19.58 10.55
N LYS A 299 -8.45 19.75 10.41
CA LYS A 299 -7.51 19.77 11.54
C LYS A 299 -7.82 20.90 12.54
N ILE A 300 -8.26 22.06 12.08
CA ILE A 300 -8.64 23.15 12.99
C ILE A 300 -9.89 22.78 13.81
N LEU A 301 -10.87 22.11 13.21
CA LEU A 301 -12.06 21.62 13.94
C LEU A 301 -11.69 20.54 14.96
N ILE A 302 -10.77 19.64 14.59
CA ILE A 302 -10.20 18.67 15.53
C ILE A 302 -9.55 19.39 16.70
N GLN A 303 -8.69 20.39 16.44
CA GLN A 303 -8.03 21.17 17.48
C GLN A 303 -9.04 21.90 18.39
N SER A 304 -10.10 22.48 17.83
CA SER A 304 -11.20 23.08 18.59
C SER A 304 -11.83 22.09 19.59
N ALA A 305 -12.12 20.87 19.13
CA ALA A 305 -12.67 19.82 19.99
C ALA A 305 -11.70 19.38 21.11
N TRP A 306 -10.39 19.41 20.85
CA TRP A 306 -9.37 19.16 21.88
C TRP A 306 -9.30 20.28 22.92
N LEU A 307 -9.33 21.54 22.48
CA LEU A 307 -9.31 22.72 23.36
C LEU A 307 -10.52 22.77 24.29
N GLN A 308 -11.67 22.31 23.81
CA GLN A 308 -12.91 22.20 24.57
C GLN A 308 -12.98 20.95 25.45
N GLN A 309 -11.93 20.12 25.46
CA GLN A 309 -11.85 18.89 26.27
C GLN A 309 -13.01 17.91 26.02
N LEU A 310 -13.50 17.82 24.77
CA LEU A 310 -14.56 16.89 24.42
C LEU A 310 -14.05 15.44 24.45
N ASP A 311 -14.84 14.55 25.05
CA ASP A 311 -14.67 13.11 24.93
C ASP A 311 -14.90 12.63 23.49
N TRP A 312 -14.43 11.42 23.19
CA TRP A 312 -14.44 10.85 21.84
C TRP A 312 -15.81 10.84 21.16
N ASP A 313 -16.85 10.49 21.91
CA ASP A 313 -18.21 10.31 21.40
C ASP A 313 -19.14 11.45 21.80
N THR A 314 -18.61 12.49 22.46
CA THR A 314 -19.38 13.68 22.78
C THR A 314 -19.69 14.46 21.49
N PRO A 315 -20.94 14.91 21.29
CA PRO A 315 -21.32 15.69 20.12
C PRO A 315 -20.56 17.01 20.07
N LEU A 316 -20.19 17.44 18.87
CA LEU A 316 -19.60 18.76 18.68
C LEU A 316 -20.61 19.87 19.07
N PRO A 317 -20.14 20.98 19.64
CA PRO A 317 -20.95 22.18 19.81
C PRO A 317 -21.55 22.63 18.48
N SER A 318 -22.71 23.30 18.53
CA SER A 318 -23.47 23.69 17.34
C SER A 318 -22.64 24.43 16.28
N ALA A 319 -21.77 25.35 16.70
CA ALA A 319 -20.88 26.09 15.79
C ALA A 319 -19.84 25.18 15.09
N ASP A 320 -19.27 24.21 15.80
CA ASP A 320 -18.30 23.26 15.24
C ASP A 320 -18.97 22.23 14.36
N ALA A 321 -20.14 21.72 14.79
CA ALA A 321 -20.97 20.82 14.03
C ALA A 321 -21.39 21.44 12.69
N HIS A 322 -21.82 22.70 12.67
CA HIS A 322 -22.19 23.39 11.44
C HIS A 322 -21.00 23.57 10.48
N ARG A 323 -19.83 23.98 10.99
CA ARG A 323 -18.61 24.11 10.18
C ARG A 323 -18.16 22.77 9.60
N TRP A 324 -18.27 21.70 10.38
CA TRP A 324 -17.95 20.36 9.91
C TRP A 324 -18.95 19.86 8.87
N GLU A 325 -20.25 20.07 9.09
CA GLU A 325 -21.30 19.70 8.13
C GLU A 325 -21.08 20.34 6.75
N LEU A 326 -20.74 21.63 6.73
CA LEU A 326 -20.40 22.33 5.48
C LEU A 326 -19.20 21.68 4.79
N LEU A 327 -18.11 21.46 5.52
CA LEU A 327 -16.92 20.80 4.98
C LEU A 327 -17.25 19.40 4.46
N PHE A 328 -18.03 18.62 5.21
CA PHE A 328 -18.41 17.26 4.87
C PHE A 328 -19.24 17.20 3.59
N LYS A 329 -20.20 18.13 3.42
CA LYS A 329 -21.01 18.27 2.19
C LYS A 329 -20.17 18.67 0.97
N GLU A 330 -19.05 19.37 1.18
CA GLU A 330 -18.11 19.77 0.12
C GLU A 330 -17.10 18.67 -0.23
N LEU A 331 -16.85 17.69 0.64
CA LEU A 331 -15.85 16.63 0.38
C LEU A 331 -16.05 15.90 -0.95
N PRO A 332 -17.28 15.54 -1.40
CA PRO A 332 -17.49 14.89 -2.70
C PRO A 332 -16.96 15.71 -3.89
N LEU A 333 -16.83 17.03 -3.78
CA LEU A 333 -16.25 17.87 -4.85
C LEU A 333 -14.79 17.52 -5.13
N LEU A 334 -14.08 16.92 -4.17
CA LEU A 334 -12.70 16.46 -4.34
C LEU A 334 -12.56 15.31 -5.36
N GLU A 335 -13.64 14.57 -5.63
CA GLU A 335 -13.63 13.53 -6.67
C GLU A 335 -13.45 14.10 -8.07
N GLY A 336 -13.82 15.38 -8.27
CA GLY A 336 -13.59 16.11 -9.51
C GLY A 336 -12.17 16.67 -9.66
N LEU A 337 -11.38 16.70 -8.57
CA LEU A 337 -10.02 17.20 -8.61
C LEU A 337 -9.11 16.23 -9.38
N ARG A 338 -8.30 16.77 -10.29
CA ARG A 338 -7.28 16.03 -11.04
C ARG A 338 -5.92 16.66 -10.81
N VAL A 339 -4.91 15.82 -10.56
CA VAL A 339 -3.52 16.24 -10.42
C VAL A 339 -2.69 15.46 -11.43
N ASN A 340 -2.03 16.13 -12.37
CA ASN A 340 -1.18 15.46 -13.35
C ASN A 340 -0.08 14.66 -12.64
N ARG A 341 0.07 13.38 -13.04
CA ARG A 341 1.17 12.55 -12.54
C ARG A 341 2.47 13.08 -13.12
N TRP A 342 2.61 13.07 -14.44
CA TRP A 342 3.82 13.58 -15.10
C TRP A 342 3.99 15.08 -14.87
N LEU A 343 5.20 15.46 -14.46
CA LEU A 343 5.59 16.84 -14.18
C LEU A 343 6.02 17.62 -15.44
N GLY A 344 5.89 17.02 -16.63
CA GLY A 344 6.40 17.61 -17.86
C GLY A 344 7.93 17.58 -17.97
N THR A 345 8.62 16.91 -17.04
CA THR A 345 10.08 16.79 -17.05
C THR A 345 10.56 15.83 -18.12
N SER A 346 11.65 16.16 -18.80
CA SER A 346 12.37 15.27 -19.73
C SER A 346 13.88 15.48 -19.63
N THR A 347 14.66 14.62 -20.28
CA THR A 347 16.12 14.78 -20.44
C THR A 347 16.54 15.88 -21.43
N GLU A 348 15.60 16.53 -22.12
CA GLU A 348 15.90 17.59 -23.08
C GLU A 348 16.09 18.94 -22.39
N ASN A 349 16.61 19.95 -23.11
CA ASN A 349 16.93 21.29 -22.61
C ASN A 349 15.71 22.00 -21.98
N GLN A 350 15.46 21.70 -20.71
CA GLN A 350 14.40 22.29 -19.91
C GLN A 350 15.00 23.17 -18.82
N HIS A 351 14.39 24.33 -18.62
CA HIS A 351 14.62 25.13 -17.45
C HIS A 351 13.62 24.72 -16.36
N LEU A 352 14.15 24.34 -15.19
CA LEU A 352 13.37 23.90 -14.04
C LEU A 352 13.55 24.89 -12.90
N GLU A 353 12.45 25.41 -12.38
CA GLU A 353 12.45 26.31 -11.22
C GLU A 353 11.59 25.72 -10.10
N ILE A 354 12.09 25.74 -8.88
CA ILE A 354 11.35 25.35 -7.69
C ILE A 354 10.93 26.60 -6.93
N HIS A 355 9.63 26.78 -6.77
CA HIS A 355 9.03 27.94 -6.09
C HIS A 355 8.39 27.48 -4.79
N GLY A 356 8.90 27.98 -3.67
CA GLY A 356 8.35 27.72 -2.34
C GLY A 356 7.56 28.91 -1.83
N PHE A 357 6.34 28.68 -1.37
CA PHE A 357 5.52 29.67 -0.69
C PHE A 357 5.17 29.16 0.71
N ALA A 358 5.15 30.06 1.69
CA ALA A 358 4.69 29.77 3.03
C ALA A 358 3.84 30.92 3.55
N ASP A 359 2.80 30.58 4.31
CA ASP A 359 1.92 31.54 4.96
C ASP A 359 1.51 31.03 6.34
N ALA A 360 1.20 31.95 7.25
CA ALA A 360 0.84 31.66 8.63
C ALA A 360 -0.25 32.59 9.13
N SER A 361 -1.13 32.03 9.96
CA SER A 361 -2.21 32.73 10.66
C SER A 361 -2.29 32.25 12.11
N GLU A 362 -3.11 32.91 12.92
CA GLU A 362 -3.40 32.48 14.31
C GLU A 362 -3.98 31.06 14.40
N ARG A 363 -4.55 30.53 13.31
CA ARG A 363 -5.19 29.20 13.30
C ARG A 363 -4.28 28.10 12.74
N GLY A 364 -3.26 28.45 11.98
CA GLY A 364 -2.40 27.48 11.32
C GLY A 364 -1.46 28.10 10.31
N TYR A 365 -0.53 27.29 9.84
CA TYR A 365 0.48 27.64 8.86
C TYR A 365 0.63 26.53 7.82
N ALA A 366 1.03 26.92 6.62
CA ALA A 366 1.24 26.01 5.53
C ALA A 366 2.43 26.43 4.67
N ALA A 367 3.01 25.44 3.99
CA ALA A 367 4.00 25.66 2.95
C ALA A 367 3.66 24.79 1.75
N VAL A 368 3.90 25.30 0.55
CA VAL A 368 3.70 24.62 -0.72
C VAL A 368 4.91 24.83 -1.62
N VAL A 369 5.26 23.79 -2.36
CA VAL A 369 6.34 23.82 -3.33
C VAL A 369 5.75 23.51 -4.71
N TYR A 370 6.01 24.41 -5.66
CA TYR A 370 5.69 24.25 -7.07
C TYR A 370 6.94 24.00 -7.89
N LEU A 371 6.80 23.21 -8.95
CA LEU A 371 7.78 23.08 -10.02
C LEU A 371 7.26 23.82 -11.24
N ARG A 372 8.03 24.78 -11.73
CA ARG A 372 7.82 25.36 -13.04
C ARG A 372 8.79 24.69 -14.02
N VAL A 373 8.22 24.12 -15.08
CA VAL A 373 8.96 23.53 -16.19
C VAL A 373 8.77 24.42 -17.41
N SER A 374 9.87 24.83 -18.03
CA SER A 374 9.82 25.60 -19.28
C SER A 374 10.82 25.12 -20.31
N SER A 375 10.38 25.03 -21.55
CA SER A 375 11.19 24.91 -22.76
C SER A 375 10.68 25.93 -23.79
N ASP A 376 11.32 26.00 -24.96
CA ASP A 376 10.99 26.99 -26.00
C ASP A 376 9.51 27.00 -26.40
N ASN A 377 8.83 25.85 -26.31
CA ASN A 377 7.43 25.68 -26.74
C ASN A 377 6.48 25.19 -25.63
N PHE A 378 6.97 24.99 -24.41
CA PHE A 378 6.18 24.41 -23.31
C PHE A 378 6.44 25.16 -22.01
N GLN A 379 5.38 25.53 -21.31
CA GLN A 379 5.49 26.05 -19.96
C GLN A 379 4.37 25.47 -19.10
N ALA A 380 4.73 24.87 -17.98
CA ALA A 380 3.78 24.33 -17.01
C ALA A 380 4.23 24.60 -15.58
N VAL A 381 3.25 24.70 -14.68
CA VAL A 381 3.47 24.81 -13.24
C VAL A 381 2.71 23.69 -12.56
N HIS A 382 3.43 22.91 -11.75
CA HIS A 382 2.89 21.75 -11.06
C HIS A 382 3.10 21.90 -9.57
N ILE A 383 2.08 21.58 -8.76
CA ILE A 383 2.28 21.38 -7.33
C ILE A 383 3.10 20.10 -7.11
N LEU A 384 4.25 20.22 -6.43
CA LEU A 384 5.05 19.08 -6.02
C LEU A 384 4.48 18.51 -4.73
N ALA A 385 4.50 19.32 -3.68
CA ALA A 385 4.00 18.95 -2.37
C ALA A 385 3.55 20.17 -1.57
N ALA A 386 2.65 19.97 -0.61
CA ALA A 386 2.35 20.94 0.42
C ALA A 386 2.30 20.28 1.81
N LYS A 387 2.45 21.09 2.85
CA LYS A 387 2.21 20.66 4.23
C LYS A 387 1.47 21.74 4.97
N SER A 388 0.48 21.34 5.76
CA SER A 388 -0.29 22.22 6.63
C SER A 388 -0.34 21.70 8.06
N LYS A 389 -0.21 22.62 9.01
CA LYS A 389 -0.28 22.36 10.45
C LYS A 389 -1.13 23.43 11.14
N VAL A 390 -1.88 23.01 12.15
CA VAL A 390 -2.58 23.94 13.04
C VAL A 390 -1.58 24.68 13.91
N ALA A 391 -1.91 25.91 14.32
CA ALA A 391 -1.06 26.69 15.19
C ALA A 391 -0.89 25.99 16.55
N PRO A 392 0.31 25.96 17.16
CA PRO A 392 0.49 25.40 18.50
C PRO A 392 -0.40 26.11 19.52
N VAL A 393 -1.03 25.33 20.41
CA VAL A 393 -1.91 25.87 21.47
C VAL A 393 -1.10 26.49 22.61
N LYS A 394 0.10 25.97 22.86
CA LYS A 394 1.07 26.52 23.80
C LYS A 394 2.22 27.11 22.99
N GLN A 395 2.48 28.40 23.17
CA GLN A 395 3.70 29.05 22.71
C GLN A 395 4.86 28.74 23.64
#